data_AF-A0A4R2Q481-F1
#
_entry.id   AF-A0A4R2Q481-F1
#
_cell.length_a   1.000
_cell.length_b   1.000
_cell.length_c   1.000
_cell.angle_alpha   90.00
_cell.angle_beta   90.00
_cell.angle_gamma   90.00
#
_symmetry.space_group_name_H-M   'P 1'
#
loop_
_entity.id
_entity.type
_entity.pdbx_description
1 polymer ?
#
loop_
_entity_poly.entity_id
_entity_poly.type
_entity_poly.pdbx_seq_one_letter_code
_entity_poly.pdbx_strand_id
1 'polypeptide(L)'
;MHTAQVAIRIDHPATGEPVDTEEELRQLLAWFRYEDAFRGQVRLDTLPTTPHQMGAGWVDAIVGGVSSGAAGALVASVIAWVERRRTRDKGGAVTIEFSTDDGKQLRLSCDSTTAAAELLDQVRTFFDDPNVGADE
;
A
#
# COMPACT_ATOMS: atom_id res chain seq x y z
N MET A 1 -19.12 -8.14 -7.30
CA MET A 1 -18.01 -7.17 -7.28
C MET A 1 -17.27 -7.37 -5.98
N HIS A 2 -16.08 -7.95 -6.00
CA HIS A 2 -15.28 -8.12 -4.79
C HIS A 2 -14.62 -6.78 -4.47
N THR A 3 -14.89 -6.28 -3.27
CA THR A 3 -14.25 -5.07 -2.74
C THR A 3 -13.17 -5.54 -1.77
N ALA A 4 -11.97 -4.99 -1.89
CA ALA A 4 -10.92 -5.21 -0.90
C ALA A 4 -10.68 -3.90 -0.14
N GLN A 5 -10.44 -4.03 1.15
CA GLN A 5 -9.80 -2.98 1.92
C GLN A 5 -8.33 -2.95 1.52
N VAL A 6 -7.81 -1.75 1.25
CA VAL A 6 -6.38 -1.52 1.05
C VAL A 6 -5.85 -0.72 2.21
N ALA A 7 -4.64 -1.04 2.67
CA ALA A 7 -3.86 -0.30 3.64
C ALA A 7 -2.46 -0.04 3.07
N ILE A 8 -2.06 1.23 2.97
CA ILE A 8 -0.77 1.63 2.42
C ILE A 8 0.08 2.21 3.54
N ARG A 9 1.31 1.73 3.64
CA ARG A 9 2.26 2.06 4.71
C ARG A 9 3.63 2.34 4.11
N ILE A 10 4.38 3.24 4.73
CA ILE A 10 5.73 3.59 4.30
C ILE A 10 6.69 2.94 5.30
N ASP A 11 7.46 1.97 4.82
CA ASP A 11 8.54 1.34 5.55
C ASP A 11 9.83 2.10 5.26
N HIS A 12 10.46 2.60 6.33
CA HIS A 12 11.79 3.16 6.23
C HIS A 12 12.79 2.11 6.66
N PRO A 13 13.91 1.94 5.91
CA PRO A 13 15.03 1.20 6.46
C PRO A 13 15.41 1.86 7.77
N ALA A 14 15.68 1.07 8.81
CA ALA A 14 16.00 1.56 10.15
C ALA A 14 17.36 2.28 10.18
N THR A 15 17.49 3.41 9.50
CA THR A 15 18.43 4.47 9.86
C THR A 15 17.88 5.07 11.13
N GLY A 16 18.64 5.07 12.23
CA GLY A 16 18.21 5.49 13.57
C GLY A 16 17.83 6.97 13.73
N GLU A 17 17.35 7.62 12.66
CA GLU A 17 16.76 8.94 12.64
C GLU A 17 15.23 8.83 12.68
N PRO A 18 14.54 9.69 13.44
CA PRO A 18 13.09 9.76 13.41
C PRO A 18 12.67 10.29 12.05
N VAL A 19 12.34 9.40 11.12
CA VAL A 19 11.78 9.82 9.84
C VAL A 19 10.32 10.19 10.06
N ASP A 20 9.92 11.39 9.63
CA ASP A 20 8.53 11.87 9.62
C ASP A 20 7.67 11.05 8.65
N THR A 21 7.39 9.79 8.99
CA THR A 21 6.52 8.87 8.23
C THR A 21 5.12 9.47 8.05
N GLU A 22 4.65 10.25 9.02
CA GLU A 22 3.36 10.94 8.97
C GLU A 22 3.31 12.02 7.86
N GLU A 23 4.37 12.81 7.71
CA GLU A 23 4.47 13.83 6.64
C GLU A 23 4.52 13.17 5.27
N GLU A 24 5.26 12.08 5.14
CA GLU A 24 5.33 11.28 3.91
C GLU A 24 3.97 10.67 3.55
N LEU A 25 3.22 10.15 4.53
CA LEU A 25 1.85 9.66 4.35
C LEU A 25 0.88 10.78 3.98
N ARG A 26 1.01 11.98 4.57
CA ARG A 26 0.23 13.15 4.14
C ARG A 26 0.53 13.54 2.70
N GLN A 27 1.79 13.47 2.27
CA GLN A 27 2.19 13.74 0.88
C GLN A 27 1.65 12.68 -0.08
N LEU A 28 1.67 11.41 0.32
CA LEU A 28 1.07 10.32 -0.46
C LEU A 28 -0.47 10.45 -0.52
N LEU A 29 -1.13 10.81 0.57
CA LEU A 29 -2.56 11.10 0.56
C LEU A 29 -2.87 12.29 -0.35
N ALA A 30 -2.08 13.35 -0.28
CA ALA A 30 -2.22 14.51 -1.16
C ALA A 30 -2.06 14.11 -2.62
N TRP A 31 -1.10 13.22 -2.94
CA TRP A 31 -0.92 12.62 -4.27
C TRP A 31 -2.19 11.91 -4.73
N PHE A 32 -2.75 11.00 -3.93
CA PHE A 32 -3.99 10.30 -4.27
C PHE A 32 -5.18 11.23 -4.46
N ARG A 33 -5.22 12.37 -3.77
CA ARG A 33 -6.31 13.36 -3.96
C ARG A 33 -6.27 14.06 -5.32
N TYR A 34 -5.13 14.04 -6.01
CA TYR A 34 -5.02 14.51 -7.40
C TYR A 34 -5.53 13.47 -8.41
N GLU A 35 -5.70 12.22 -8.01
CA GLU A 35 -6.26 11.17 -8.85
C GLU A 35 -7.76 11.04 -8.63
N ASP A 36 -8.53 11.27 -9.70
CA ASP A 36 -9.99 11.26 -9.66
C ASP A 36 -10.55 9.92 -9.17
N ALA A 37 -9.85 8.82 -9.51
CA ALA A 37 -10.20 7.46 -9.10
C ALA A 37 -10.16 7.21 -7.59
N PHE A 38 -9.33 7.95 -6.83
CA PHE A 38 -9.15 7.74 -5.39
C PHE A 38 -9.72 8.87 -4.54
N ARG A 39 -10.29 9.89 -5.18
CA ARG A 39 -10.83 11.06 -4.51
C ARG A 39 -11.97 10.67 -3.56
N GLY A 40 -11.69 10.79 -2.25
CA GLY A 40 -12.66 10.50 -1.19
C GLY A 40 -12.79 9.02 -0.82
N GLN A 41 -12.04 8.12 -1.48
CA GLN A 41 -12.01 6.68 -1.19
C GLN A 41 -10.90 6.29 -0.22
N VAL A 42 -9.82 7.07 -0.18
CA VAL A 42 -8.68 6.87 0.73
C VAL A 42 -8.73 7.85 1.90
N ARG A 43 -8.37 7.38 3.09
CA ARG A 43 -8.31 8.15 4.34
C ARG A 43 -7.08 7.74 5.13
N LEU A 44 -6.56 8.63 5.98
CA LEU A 44 -5.57 8.25 6.98
C LEU A 44 -6.27 7.57 8.15
N ASP A 45 -5.75 6.43 8.55
CA ASP A 45 -6.21 5.66 9.69
C ASP A 45 -5.00 5.06 10.42
N THR A 46 -5.15 4.84 11.71
CA THR A 46 -4.07 4.35 12.54
C THR A 46 -4.31 2.88 12.85
N LEU A 47 -3.53 2.01 12.20
CA LEU A 47 -3.69 0.57 12.34
C LEU A 47 -2.85 0.02 13.51
N PRO A 48 -3.36 -1.01 14.22
CA PRO A 48 -2.58 -1.72 15.22
C PRO A 48 -1.41 -2.46 14.54
N THR A 49 -0.24 -2.47 15.18
CA THR A 49 0.90 -3.24 14.66
C THR A 49 0.58 -4.73 14.70
N THR A 50 0.76 -5.43 13.60
CA THR A 50 0.73 -6.89 13.56
C THR A 50 1.94 -7.47 14.30
N PRO A 51 1.80 -8.61 15.00
CA PRO A 51 2.80 -9.15 15.92
C PRO A 51 4.14 -9.56 15.27
N HIS A 52 4.22 -9.60 13.93
CA HIS A 52 5.46 -9.89 13.20
C HIS A 52 6.27 -8.63 12.84
N GLN A 53 5.83 -7.44 13.24
CA GLN A 53 6.62 -6.21 13.10
C GLN A 53 7.34 -5.87 14.41
N MET A 54 8.67 -5.76 14.34
CA MET A 54 9.48 -5.23 15.43
C MET A 54 9.18 -3.73 15.59
N GLY A 55 8.27 -3.42 16.50
CA GLY A 55 7.90 -2.07 16.89
C GLY A 55 6.53 -2.09 17.54
N ALA A 56 6.47 -2.17 18.87
CA ALA A 56 5.21 -2.06 19.60
C ALA A 56 4.67 -0.62 19.45
N GLY A 57 3.79 -0.38 18.48
CA GLY A 57 3.27 0.97 18.22
C GLY A 57 2.26 1.05 17.08
N TRP A 58 1.22 1.84 17.31
CA TRP A 58 0.26 2.26 16.29
C TRP A 58 1.01 2.90 15.11
N VAL A 59 0.72 2.47 13.89
CA VAL A 59 1.35 3.04 12.68
C VAL A 59 0.27 3.66 11.81
N ASP A 60 0.52 4.89 11.38
CA ASP A 60 -0.34 5.62 10.46
C ASP A 60 -0.31 4.94 9.07
N ALA A 61 -1.48 4.79 8.46
CA ALA A 61 -1.66 4.11 7.20
C ALA A 61 -2.75 4.79 6.37
N ILE A 62 -2.62 4.77 5.04
CA ILE A 62 -3.71 5.19 4.17
C ILE A 62 -4.61 3.98 3.94
N VAL A 63 -5.84 4.02 4.43
CA VAL A 63 -6.84 2.96 4.24
C VAL A 63 -7.94 3.40 3.28
N GLY A 64 -8.47 2.46 2.50
CA GLY A 64 -9.57 2.72 1.59
C GLY A 64 -10.24 1.45 1.08
N GLY A 65 -11.42 1.61 0.49
CA GLY A 65 -12.09 0.52 -0.25
C GLY A 65 -11.74 0.61 -1.72
N VAL A 66 -11.20 -0.46 -2.28
CA VAL A 66 -10.79 -0.52 -3.69
C VAL A 66 -11.43 -1.72 -4.38
N SER A 67 -11.87 -1.52 -5.62
CA SER A 67 -12.31 -2.60 -6.50
C SER A 67 -11.13 -3.17 -7.28
N SER A 68 -11.26 -4.38 -7.82
CA SER A 68 -10.22 -5.01 -8.65
C SER A 68 -9.72 -4.10 -9.79
N GLY A 69 -10.62 -3.34 -10.42
CA GLY A 69 -10.28 -2.38 -11.48
C GLY A 69 -9.51 -1.15 -11.00
N ALA A 70 -9.76 -0.70 -9.75
CA ALA A 70 -9.05 0.43 -9.16
C ALA A 70 -7.73 0.02 -8.47
N ALA A 71 -7.58 -1.25 -8.11
CA ALA A 71 -6.38 -1.76 -7.43
C ALA A 71 -5.13 -1.67 -8.31
N GLY A 72 -5.26 -1.96 -9.61
CA GLY A 72 -4.15 -1.79 -10.57
C GLY A 72 -3.71 -0.34 -10.71
N ALA A 73 -4.67 0.60 -10.80
CA ALA A 73 -4.37 2.03 -10.84
C ALA A 73 -3.69 2.50 -9.55
N LEU A 74 -4.09 1.95 -8.39
CA LEU A 74 -3.52 2.29 -7.09
C LEU A 74 -2.05 1.88 -7.04
N VAL A 75 -1.74 0.65 -7.43
CA VAL A 75 -0.36 0.16 -7.47
C VAL A 75 0.49 0.98 -8.44
N ALA A 76 -0.02 1.24 -9.65
CA ALA A 76 0.70 2.09 -10.61
C ALA A 76 0.98 3.50 -10.07
N SER A 77 0.02 4.09 -9.34
CA SER A 77 0.16 5.40 -8.72
C SER A 77 1.17 5.42 -7.57
N VAL A 78 1.16 4.39 -6.71
CA VAL A 78 2.16 4.23 -5.65
C VAL A 78 3.56 4.11 -6.24
N ILE A 79 3.73 3.32 -7.30
CA ILE A 79 5.03 3.15 -7.97
C ILE A 79 5.48 4.49 -8.55
N ALA A 80 4.61 5.20 -9.27
CA ALA A 80 4.93 6.52 -9.80
C ALA A 80 5.33 7.51 -8.69
N TRP A 81 4.68 7.43 -7.52
CA TRP A 81 5.05 8.22 -6.36
C TRP A 81 6.42 7.83 -5.79
N VAL A 82 6.71 6.53 -5.65
CA VAL A 82 8.02 6.01 -5.20
C VAL A 82 9.14 6.41 -6.15
N GLU A 83 8.93 6.26 -7.46
CA GLU A 83 9.88 6.69 -8.49
C GLU A 83 10.12 8.19 -8.45
N ARG A 84 9.05 8.99 -8.27
CA ARG A 84 9.18 10.45 -8.13
C ARG A 84 9.91 10.83 -6.85
N ARG A 85 9.69 10.12 -5.75
CA ARG A 85 10.37 10.31 -4.48
C ARG A 85 11.86 9.94 -4.53
N ARG A 86 12.25 8.99 -5.37
CA ARG A 86 13.67 8.64 -5.63
C ARG A 86 14.53 9.85 -6.02
N THR A 87 13.96 10.84 -6.70
CA THR A 87 14.68 12.09 -7.04
C THR A 87 14.98 13.00 -5.84
N ARG A 88 14.46 12.67 -4.64
CA ARG A 88 14.62 13.43 -3.38
C ARG A 88 15.44 12.70 -2.30
N ASP A 89 16.27 11.72 -2.66
CA ASP A 89 17.26 11.07 -1.75
C ASP A 89 16.70 10.27 -0.56
N LYS A 90 15.38 10.11 -0.42
CA LYS A 90 14.79 9.31 0.66
C LYS A 90 14.51 7.87 0.18
N GLY A 91 15.49 6.99 0.31
CA GLY A 91 15.29 5.54 0.16
C GLY A 91 14.27 5.05 1.19
N GLY A 92 13.18 4.43 0.74
CA GLY A 92 12.12 3.86 1.57
C GLY A 92 11.25 2.94 0.74
N ALA A 93 10.78 1.85 1.32
CA ALA A 93 9.85 0.93 0.67
C ALA A 93 8.41 1.31 1.05
N VAL A 94 7.47 1.19 0.12
CA VAL A 94 6.05 1.36 0.39
C VAL A 94 5.41 -0.01 0.41
N THR A 95 4.85 -0.40 1.55
CA THR A 95 4.08 -1.63 1.68
C THR A 95 2.61 -1.33 1.39
N ILE A 96 1.99 -2.11 0.49
CA ILE A 96 0.56 -2.07 0.19
C ILE A 96 -0.03 -3.41 0.63
N GLU A 97 -1.00 -3.38 1.53
CA GLU A 97 -1.72 -4.56 2.02
C GLU A 97 -3.16 -4.50 1.50
N PHE A 98 -3.58 -5.52 0.77
CA PHE A 98 -4.98 -5.73 0.38
C PHE A 98 -5.58 -6.79 1.28
N SER A 99 -6.81 -6.57 1.73
CA SER A 99 -7.59 -7.51 2.53
C SER A 99 -8.99 -7.60 1.96
N THR A 100 -9.42 -8.78 1.53
CA THR A 100 -10.81 -8.99 1.09
C THR A 100 -11.72 -9.29 2.28
N ASP A 101 -13.02 -9.09 2.10
CA ASP A 101 -14.05 -9.48 3.07
C ASP A 101 -14.02 -10.99 3.39
N ASP A 102 -13.55 -11.80 2.44
CA ASP A 102 -13.37 -13.24 2.56
C ASP A 102 -12.18 -13.65 3.45
N GLY A 103 -11.43 -12.67 3.98
CA GLY A 103 -10.27 -12.88 4.86
C GLY A 103 -8.94 -13.07 4.12
N LYS A 104 -8.92 -13.01 2.80
CA LYS A 104 -7.69 -13.13 2.00
C LYS A 104 -6.87 -11.86 2.12
N GLN A 105 -5.56 -12.01 2.25
CA GLN A 105 -4.63 -10.89 2.37
C GLN A 105 -3.51 -11.00 1.34
N LEU A 106 -3.21 -9.89 0.67
CA LEU A 106 -2.07 -9.75 -0.23
C LEU A 106 -1.21 -8.59 0.26
N ARG A 107 0.06 -8.88 0.56
CA ARG A 107 1.04 -7.86 0.93
C ARG A 107 2.04 -7.67 -0.21
N LEU A 108 2.14 -6.45 -0.70
CA LEU A 108 3.06 -6.03 -1.75
C LEU A 108 4.05 -5.04 -1.16
N SER A 109 5.34 -5.25 -1.41
CA SER A 109 6.38 -4.27 -1.08
C SER A 109 6.85 -3.63 -2.38
N CYS A 110 6.73 -2.30 -2.45
CA CYS A 110 7.14 -1.49 -3.58
C CYS A 110 8.36 -0.66 -3.16
N ASP A 111 9.51 -0.95 -3.74
CA ASP A 111 10.72 -0.17 -3.63
C ASP A 111 11.19 0.30 -5.02
N SER A 112 12.29 1.05 -5.06
CA SER A 112 12.82 1.63 -6.31
C SER A 112 13.31 0.59 -7.34
N THR A 113 13.40 -0.68 -6.97
CA THR A 113 13.82 -1.80 -7.83
C THR A 113 12.67 -2.72 -8.20
N THR A 114 11.49 -2.56 -7.60
CA THR A 114 10.35 -3.45 -7.87
C THR A 114 9.77 -3.19 -9.24
N ALA A 115 9.57 -4.26 -10.02
CA ALA A 115 8.94 -4.16 -11.34
C ALA A 115 7.43 -3.94 -11.22
N ALA A 116 6.94 -2.84 -11.78
CA ALA A 116 5.51 -2.52 -11.78
C ALA A 116 4.64 -3.62 -12.40
N ALA A 117 5.13 -4.26 -13.46
CA ALA A 117 4.43 -5.35 -14.12
C ALA A 117 4.20 -6.55 -13.19
N GLU A 118 5.18 -6.90 -12.34
CA GLU A 118 5.06 -8.03 -11.42
C GLU A 118 4.05 -7.74 -10.30
N LEU A 119 4.03 -6.51 -9.79
CA LEU A 119 3.06 -6.10 -8.77
C LEU A 119 1.64 -6.07 -9.34
N LEU A 120 1.47 -5.54 -10.55
CA LEU A 120 0.18 -5.51 -11.23
C LEU A 120 -0.36 -6.92 -11.51
N ASP A 121 0.52 -7.86 -11.89
CA ASP A 121 0.14 -9.24 -12.10
C ASP A 121 -0.27 -9.95 -10.80
N GLN A 122 0.44 -9.71 -9.69
CA GLN A 122 0.07 -10.21 -8.37
C GLN A 122 -1.29 -9.68 -7.90
N VAL A 123 -1.55 -8.37 -8.07
CA VAL A 123 -2.86 -7.77 -7.75
C VAL A 123 -3.94 -8.41 -8.60
N ARG A 124 -3.73 -8.50 -9.91
CA ARG A 124 -4.71 -9.13 -10.82
C ARG A 124 -5.02 -10.55 -10.37
N THR A 125 -3.99 -11.35 -10.11
CA THR A 125 -4.12 -12.74 -9.67
C THR A 125 -4.88 -12.85 -8.35
N PHE A 126 -4.59 -12.00 -7.37
CA PHE A 126 -5.31 -11.99 -6.09
C PHE A 126 -6.82 -11.70 -6.22
N PHE A 127 -7.20 -10.82 -7.15
CA PHE A 127 -8.61 -10.53 -7.41
C PHE A 127 -9.29 -11.52 -8.36
N ASP A 128 -8.53 -12.19 -9.23
CA ASP A 128 -9.02 -13.18 -10.18
C ASP A 128 -9.15 -14.57 -9.56
N ASP A 129 -8.29 -14.89 -8.58
CA ASP A 129 -8.21 -16.23 -8.01
C ASP A 129 -9.26 -16.44 -6.90
N PRO A 130 -10.30 -17.27 -7.14
CA PRO A 130 -11.30 -17.56 -6.12
C PRO A 130 -10.75 -18.44 -4.99
N ASN A 131 -9.51 -18.96 -5.07
CA ASN A 131 -9.00 -20.02 -4.19
C ASN A 131 -7.69 -19.72 -3.43
N VAL A 132 -7.08 -18.52 -3.58
CA VAL A 132 -5.98 -18.06 -2.68
C VAL A 132 -6.52 -17.81 -1.28
N GLY A 133 -6.72 -18.88 -0.51
CA GLY A 133 -7.41 -18.91 0.77
C GLY A 133 -7.68 -20.33 1.26
N ALA A 134 -7.46 -21.35 0.42
CA ALA A 134 -7.40 -22.74 0.84
C ALA A 134 -5.93 -23.21 0.84
N ASP A 135 -5.20 -22.86 1.89
CA ASP A 135 -4.06 -23.68 2.33
C ASP A 135 -4.48 -24.31 3.67
N GLU A 136 -4.43 -25.65 3.67
CA GLU A 136 -4.97 -26.62 4.64
C GLU A 136 -4.15 -26.70 5.94
#